data_AF-A0A6B9W0V4-F1
#
_entry.id   AF-A0A6B9W0V4-F1
#
_cell.length_a   1.000
_cell.length_b   1.000
_cell.length_c   1.000
_cell.angle_alpha   90.00
_cell.angle_beta   90.00
_cell.angle_gamma   90.00
#
_symmetry.space_group_name_H-M   'P 1'
#
loop_
_entity.id
_entity.type
_entity.pdbx_description
1 polymer ?
#
loop_
_entity_poly.entity_id
_entity_poly.type
_entity_poly.pdbx_seq_one_letter_code
_entity_poly.pdbx_strand_id
1 'polypeptide(L)' 'VLDLGSGGGIDVLLSARRVAPAGIAYGLDMTDEMLELARGNHAAPGATNVEFLKGHIEAIPLPENSVDVIISNCVINL' A
#
# COMPACT_ATOMS: atom_id res chain seq x y z
N VAL A 1 3.64 6.58 3.70
CA VAL A 1 3.17 5.43 4.51
C VAL A 1 3.27 4.17 3.67
N LEU A 2 3.68 3.04 4.25
CA LEU A 2 3.70 1.73 3.60
C LEU A 2 2.81 0.76 4.38
N ASP A 3 1.91 0.06 3.68
CA ASP A 3 1.11 -1.05 4.21
C ASP A 3 1.67 -2.39 3.71
N LEU A 4 2.08 -3.25 4.66
CA LEU A 4 2.64 -4.56 4.38
C LEU A 4 1.52 -5.61 4.36
N GLY A 5 1.35 -6.29 3.23
CA GLY A 5 0.24 -7.22 3.03
C GLY A 5 -1.07 -6.49 2.78
N SER A 6 -1.06 -5.53 1.85
CA SER A 6 -2.15 -4.56 1.69
C SER A 6 -3.48 -5.18 1.23
N GLY A 7 -3.47 -6.41 0.73
CA GLY A 7 -4.68 -7.09 0.24
C GLY A 7 -5.43 -6.24 -0.78
N GLY A 8 -6.75 -6.12 -0.61
CA GLY A 8 -7.61 -5.26 -1.44
C GLY A 8 -7.42 -3.74 -1.26
N GLY A 9 -6.46 -3.30 -0.46
CA GLY A 9 -5.96 -1.91 -0.43
C GLY A 9 -6.75 -0.92 0.43
N ILE A 10 -7.67 -1.37 1.30
CA ILE A 10 -8.51 -0.46 2.10
C ILE A 10 -7.70 0.46 3.01
N ASP A 11 -6.72 -0.08 3.74
CA ASP A 11 -5.89 0.69 4.68
C ASP A 11 -4.95 1.65 3.95
N VAL A 12 -4.51 1.29 2.74
CA VAL A 12 -3.75 2.17 1.83
C VAL A 12 -4.59 3.38 1.40
N LEU A 13 -5.84 3.16 0.97
CA LEU A 13 -6.75 4.23 0.55
C LEU A 13 -7.11 5.17 1.72
N LEU A 14 -7.33 4.62 2.91
CA LEU A 14 -7.55 5.41 4.12
C LEU A 14 -6.30 6.23 4.49
N SER A 15 -5.12 5.61 4.41
CA SER A 15 -3.84 6.27 4.67
C SER A 15 -3.58 7.42 3.69
N ALA A 16 -3.84 7.22 2.40
CA ALA A 16 -3.68 8.25 1.37
C ALA A 16 -4.50 9.51 1.65
N ARG A 17 -5.76 9.34 2.09
CA ARG A 17 -6.61 10.47 2.53
C ARG A 17 -6.02 11.18 3.74
N ARG A 18 -5.40 10.44 4.67
CA ARG A 18 -4.86 10.98 5.92
C ARG A 18 -3.58 11.79 5.73
N VAL A 19 -2.77 11.43 4.74
CA VAL A 19 -1.48 12.07 4.44
C VAL A 19 -1.54 13.09 3.29
N ALA A 20 -2.70 13.25 2.67
CA ALA A 20 -2.93 14.31 1.70
C ALA A 20 -2.70 15.71 2.32
N PRO A 21 -2.28 16.71 1.51
CA PRO A 21 -2.06 16.63 0.07
C PRO A 21 -0.64 16.21 -0.34
N ALA A 22 0.31 16.21 0.58
CA ALA A 22 1.74 16.08 0.26
C ALA A 22 2.30 14.65 0.39
N GLY A 23 1.65 13.79 1.18
CA GLY A 23 2.11 12.43 1.40
C GLY A 23 1.59 11.43 0.38
N ILE A 24 2.25 10.27 0.32
CA ILE A 24 1.90 9.12 -0.51
C ILE A 24 1.68 7.88 0.38
N ALA A 25 0.74 7.03 -0.02
CA ALA A 25 0.52 5.72 0.58
C ALA A 25 0.89 4.60 -0.41
N TYR A 26 1.71 3.67 0.03
CA TYR A 26 2.09 2.47 -0.70
C TYR A 26 1.37 1.26 -0.12
N GLY A 27 0.82 0.41 -0.97
CA GLY A 27 0.40 -0.95 -0.61
C GLY A 27 1.36 -1.96 -1.22
N LEU A 28 1.89 -2.88 -0.40
CA LEU A 28 2.70 -3.99 -0.86
C LEU A 28 1.93 -5.31 -0.69
N ASP A 29 1.76 -6.04 -1.78
CA ASP A 29 1.21 -7.40 -1.75
C ASP A 29 1.97 -8.31 -2.73
N MET A 30 2.03 -9.61 -2.44
CA MET A 30 2.76 -10.57 -3.26
C MET A 30 1.90 -11.14 -4.40
N THR A 31 0.57 -11.10 -4.26
CA THR A 31 -0.35 -11.78 -5.19
C THR A 31 -0.88 -10.83 -6.26
N ASP A 32 -0.89 -11.26 -7.52
CA ASP A 32 -1.46 -10.47 -8.61
C ASP A 32 -2.96 -10.22 -8.40
N GLU A 33 -3.67 -11.20 -7.84
CA GLU A 33 -5.10 -11.13 -7.54
C GLU A 33 -5.44 -9.98 -6.58
N MET A 34 -4.72 -9.85 -5.46
CA MET A 34 -4.96 -8.77 -4.50
C MET A 34 -4.60 -7.41 -5.09
N LEU A 35 -3.53 -7.33 -5.88
CA LEU A 35 -3.14 -6.07 -6.54
C LEU A 35 -4.14 -5.63 -7.60
N GLU A 36 -4.73 -6.57 -8.35
CA GLU A 36 -5.81 -6.27 -9.29
C GLU A 36 -7.04 -5.75 -8.55
N LEU A 37 -7.46 -6.44 -7.47
CA LEU A 37 -8.56 -5.99 -6.61
C LEU A 37 -8.31 -4.59 -6.03
N ALA A 38 -7.11 -4.34 -5.50
CA ALA A 38 -6.74 -3.06 -4.91
C ALA A 38 -6.76 -1.92 -5.92
N ARG A 39 -6.25 -2.14 -7.14
CA ARG A 39 -6.32 -1.16 -8.24
C ARG A 39 -7.76 -0.94 -8.71
N GLY A 40 -8.60 -1.98 -8.71
CA GLY A 40 -10.03 -1.86 -8.95
C GLY A 40 -10.73 -0.97 -7.92
N ASN A 41 -10.42 -1.14 -6.64
CA ASN A 41 -10.94 -0.31 -5.54
C ASN A 41 -10.43 1.15 -5.61
N HIS A 42 -9.22 1.35 -6.13
CA HIS A 42 -8.61 2.65 -6.34
C HIS A 42 -9.26 3.48 -7.46
N ALA A 43 -9.96 2.86 -8.41
CA ALA A 43 -10.61 3.57 -9.53
C ALA A 43 -11.70 4.58 -9.09
N ALA A 44 -12.02 4.65 -7.79
CA ALA A 44 -12.86 5.68 -7.22
C ALA A 44 -12.16 7.07 -7.27
N PRO A 45 -12.83 8.12 -7.79
CA PRO A 45 -12.21 9.44 -7.95
C PRO A 45 -11.73 10.03 -6.61
N GLY A 46 -10.48 10.52 -6.59
CA GLY A 46 -9.92 11.33 -5.49
C GLY A 46 -8.68 10.78 -4.81
N ALA A 47 -8.27 9.54 -5.07
CA ALA A 47 -6.98 9.01 -4.61
C ALA A 47 -5.94 9.19 -5.71
N THR A 48 -5.14 10.25 -5.68
CA THR A 48 -4.03 10.46 -6.66
C THR A 48 -2.65 10.17 -6.06
N ASN A 49 -2.58 9.89 -4.77
CA ASN A 49 -1.37 9.71 -3.98
C ASN A 49 -1.27 8.28 -3.40
N VAL A 50 -1.59 7.29 -4.23
CA VAL A 50 -1.57 5.85 -3.88
C VAL A 50 -0.76 5.09 -4.92
N GLU A 51 0.05 4.13 -4.49
CA GLU A 51 0.74 3.20 -5.36
C GLU A 51 0.70 1.77 -4.81
N PHE A 52 0.38 0.80 -5.66
CA PHE A 52 0.35 -0.62 -5.30
C PHE A 52 1.52 -1.37 -5.95
N LEU A 53 2.40 -1.89 -5.09
CA LEU A 53 3.66 -2.54 -5.42
C LEU A 53 3.51 -4.05 -5.30
N LYS A 54 4.11 -4.79 -6.25
CA LYS A 54 4.21 -6.24 -6.17
C LYS A 54 5.52 -6.62 -5.49
N GLY A 55 5.45 -7.45 -4.46
CA GLY A 55 6.65 -8.00 -3.83
C GLY A 55 6.37 -8.71 -2.51
N HIS A 56 7.43 -9.27 -1.95
CA HIS A 56 7.45 -9.87 -0.62
C HIS A 56 7.85 -8.82 0.42
N ILE A 57 7.35 -8.92 1.65
CA ILE A 57 7.62 -7.94 2.72
C ILE A 57 9.09 -7.98 3.19
N GLU A 58 9.80 -9.06 2.89
CA GLU A 58 11.22 -9.27 3.13
C GLU A 58 12.12 -8.62 2.05
N ALA A 59 11.52 -8.20 0.92
CA ALA A 59 12.21 -7.64 -0.24
C ALA A 59 11.42 -6.44 -0.80
N ILE A 60 11.23 -5.42 0.04
CA ILE A 60 10.43 -4.23 -0.28
C ILE A 60 11.08 -3.46 -1.45
N PRO A 61 10.36 -3.23 -2.56
CA PRO A 61 10.90 -2.56 -3.75
C PRO A 61 10.84 -1.02 -3.62
N LEU A 62 11.35 -0.48 -2.52
CA LEU A 62 11.42 0.96 -2.25
C LEU A 62 12.86 1.35 -1.85
N PRO A 63 13.27 2.60 -2.11
CA PRO A 63 14.57 3.09 -1.65
C PRO A 63 14.70 3.06 -0.12
N GLU A 64 15.94 2.99 0.37
CA GLU A 64 16.20 3.16 1.80
C GLU A 64 15.74 4.55 2.29
N ASN A 65 15.30 4.62 3.55
CA ASN A 65 14.86 5.87 4.19
C ASN A 65 13.74 6.63 3.45
N SER A 66 12.91 5.95 2.66
CA SER A 66 11.85 6.57 1.85
C SER A 66 10.45 6.55 2.48
N VAL A 67 10.28 5.93 3.66
CA VAL A 67 8.98 5.71 4.29
C VAL A 67 9.00 6.19 5.74
N ASP A 68 8.09 7.11 6.09
CA ASP A 68 7.99 7.64 7.45
C ASP A 68 7.27 6.70 8.43
N VAL A 69 6.30 5.92 7.93
CA VAL A 69 5.43 5.05 8.75
C VAL A 69 5.13 3.77 7.99
N ILE A 70 5.25 2.65 8.69
CA ILE A 70 4.87 1.32 8.22
C ILE A 70 3.67 0.83 9.05
N ILE A 71 2.65 0.29 8.38
CA ILE A 71 1.52 -0.41 8.97
C ILE A 71 1.48 -1.85 8.44
N SER A 72 0.87 -2.74 9.23
CA SER A 72 0.79 -4.18 8.92
C SER A 72 -0.33 -4.79 9.75
N ASN A 73 -1.08 -5.72 9.19
CA ASN A 73 -2.03 -6.55 9.92
C ASN A 73 -1.80 -8.04 9.63
N CYS A 74 -1.45 -8.81 10.68
CA CYS A 74 -1.36 -10.28 10.65
C CYS A 74 -0.39 -10.93 9.64
N VAL A 75 0.47 -10.19 8.95
CA VAL A 75 1.37 -10.77 7.92
C VAL A 75 2.76 -11.18 8.40
N ILE A 76 3.18 -10.78 9.60
CA ILE A 76 4.57 -10.96 10.07
C ILE A 76 4.88 -12.44 10.44
N ASN A 77 3.88 -13.21 10.83
CA ASN A 77 4.04 -14.59 11.33
C ASN A 77 3.57 -15.65 10.33
N LEU A 78 3.52 -15.31 9.04
CA LEU A 78 3.08 -16.21 7.96
C LEU A 78 4.26 -16.83 7.22
#